data_AF-A0ABD5UKL0-F1
#
_entry.id   AF-A0ABD5UKL0-F1
#
_cell.length_a   1.000
_cell.length_b   1.000
_cell.length_c   1.000
_cell.angle_alpha   90.00
_cell.angle_beta   90.00
_cell.angle_gamma   90.00
#
_symmetry.space_group_name_H-M   'P 1'
#
loop_
_entity.id
_entity.type
_entity.pdbx_description
1 polymer ?
#
loop_
_entity_poly.entity_id
_entity_poly.type
_entity_poly.pdbx_seq_one_letter_code
_entity_poly.pdbx_strand_id
1 'polypeptide(L)'
;MPFSLLLVGPGEEFLFRGLIQGTLRQTFRPGSAVVIASAIFAVSHTTALSGDGQLTYMAVVFVLALVLGATYEYAENLVTPAVIHGVYNAVLLSALYLQVT
;
A
#
# COMPACT_ATOMS: atom_id res chain seq x y z
N MET A 1 -16.36 -4.41 2.15
CA MET A 1 -15.90 -3.92 0.82
C MET A 1 -15.81 -2.39 0.74
N PRO A 2 -16.87 -1.57 0.94
CA PRO A 2 -16.79 -0.12 0.76
C PRO A 2 -15.89 0.60 1.78
N PHE A 3 -15.81 0.10 3.02
CA PHE A 3 -14.96 0.69 4.06
C PHE A 3 -13.46 0.69 3.70
N SER A 4 -12.97 -0.39 3.10
CA SER A 4 -11.56 -0.48 2.69
C SER A 4 -11.26 0.47 1.52
N LEU A 5 -12.20 0.59 0.59
CA LEU A 5 -12.05 1.43 -0.61
C LEU A 5 -12.14 2.93 -0.30
N LEU A 6 -12.96 3.33 0.68
CA LEU A 6 -13.22 4.73 0.99
C LEU A 6 -12.38 5.29 2.15
N LEU A 7 -11.89 4.44 3.05
CA LEU A 7 -11.23 4.90 4.29
C LEU A 7 -9.84 4.29 4.46
N VAL A 8 -9.70 2.96 4.32
CA VAL A 8 -8.41 2.29 4.55
C VAL A 8 -7.40 2.67 3.49
N GLY A 9 -7.72 2.47 2.20
CA GLY A 9 -6.83 2.83 1.09
C GLY A 9 -6.41 4.31 1.13
N PRO A 10 -7.37 5.27 1.16
CA PRO A 10 -7.03 6.69 1.24
C PRO A 10 -6.25 7.09 2.51
N GLY A 11 -6.61 6.52 3.67
CA GLY A 11 -5.92 6.81 4.94
C GLY A 11 -4.48 6.30 4.95
N GLU A 12 -4.26 5.09 4.46
CA GLU A 12 -2.92 4.53 4.33
C GLU A 12 -2.09 5.28 3.29
N GLU A 13 -2.65 5.63 2.13
CA GLU A 13 -1.92 6.44 1.15
C GLU A 13 -1.53 7.82 1.69
N PHE A 14 -2.42 8.47 2.44
CA PHE A 14 -2.09 9.74 3.08
C PHE A 14 -0.88 9.61 4.02
N LEU A 15 -0.85 8.59 4.88
CA LEU A 15 0.25 8.36 5.81
C LEU A 15 1.54 7.97 5.08
N PHE A 16 1.50 6.96 4.22
CA PHE A 16 2.71 6.38 3.67
C PHE A 16 3.26 7.17 2.48
N ARG A 17 2.41 7.76 1.64
CA ARG A 17 2.83 8.47 0.42
C ARG A 17 2.89 9.97 0.66
N GLY A 18 1.87 10.51 1.32
CA GLY A 18 1.82 11.92 1.70
C GLY A 18 2.87 12.27 2.76
N LEU A 19 2.81 11.62 3.92
CA LEU A 19 3.71 11.94 5.04
C LEU A 19 5.07 11.27 4.91
N ILE A 20 5.15 9.92 4.92
CA ILE A 20 6.43 9.20 5.03
C ILE A 20 7.27 9.34 3.75
N GLN A 21 6.75 8.94 2.58
CA GLN A 21 7.46 9.08 1.31
C GLN A 21 7.71 10.56 0.99
N GLY A 22 6.72 11.43 1.18
CA GLY A 22 6.86 12.88 0.98
C GLY A 22 7.99 13.49 1.83
N THR A 23 8.13 13.07 3.09
CA THR A 23 9.25 13.50 3.95
C THR A 23 10.57 12.93 3.45
N LEU A 24 10.63 11.65 3.12
CA LEU A 24 11.84 11.02 2.56
C LEU A 24 12.29 11.70 1.26
N ARG A 25 11.36 12.18 0.43
CA ARG A 25 11.65 12.90 -0.82
C ARG A 25 12.34 14.24 -0.63
N GLN A 26 12.33 14.80 0.58
CA GLN A 26 13.08 16.03 0.88
C GLN A 26 14.59 15.79 0.92
N THR A 27 15.02 14.56 1.18
CA THR A 27 16.44 14.20 1.35
C THR A 27 16.92 13.18 0.31
N PHE A 28 16.05 12.24 -0.08
CA PHE A 28 16.38 11.12 -0.95
C PHE A 28 15.87 11.31 -2.38
N ARG A 29 16.53 10.64 -3.34
CA ARG A 29 16.06 10.55 -4.73
C ARG A 29 14.70 9.81 -4.78
N PRO A 30 13.88 10.05 -5.82
CA PRO A 30 12.54 9.47 -5.93
C PRO A 30 12.50 7.96 -5.70
N GLY A 31 13.32 7.20 -6.42
CA GLY A 31 13.35 5.74 -6.29
C GLY A 31 13.73 5.25 -4.89
N SER A 32 14.72 5.87 -4.23
CA SER A 32 15.10 5.51 -2.86
C SER A 32 14.00 5.81 -1.85
N ALA A 33 13.32 6.96 -1.97
CA ALA A 33 12.22 7.30 -1.07
C ALA A 33 11.05 6.32 -1.23
N VAL A 34 10.71 5.94 -2.48
CA VAL A 34 9.68 4.92 -2.77
C VAL A 34 10.04 3.58 -2.14
N VAL A 35 11.28 3.10 -2.33
CA VAL A 35 11.72 1.80 -1.78
C VAL A 35 11.69 1.79 -0.25
N ILE A 36 12.20 2.83 0.39
CA ILE A 36 12.24 2.92 1.86
C ILE A 36 10.81 3.02 2.43
N ALA A 37 9.96 3.89 1.87
CA ALA A 37 8.57 4.00 2.29
C ALA A 37 7.79 2.68 2.09
N SER A 38 8.05 1.97 0.99
CA SER A 38 7.43 0.67 0.71
C SER A 38 7.88 -0.42 1.69
N ALA A 39 9.14 -0.40 2.12
CA ALA A 39 9.64 -1.30 3.15
C ALA A 39 8.96 -1.04 4.50
N ILE A 40 8.81 0.23 4.89
CA ILE A 40 8.10 0.62 6.12
C ILE A 40 6.63 0.16 6.05
N PHE A 41 5.97 0.35 4.91
CA PHE A 41 4.61 -0.15 4.66
C PHE A 41 4.52 -1.67 4.83
N ALA A 42 5.41 -2.45 4.20
CA ALA A 42 5.40 -3.90 4.31
C ALA A 42 5.63 -4.38 5.76
N VAL A 43 6.52 -3.73 6.51
CA VAL A 43 6.77 -4.05 7.92
C VAL A 43 5.55 -3.78 8.80
N SER A 44 4.81 -2.70 8.54
CA SER A 44 3.58 -2.40 9.31
C SER A 44 2.47 -3.45 9.10
N HIS A 45 2.58 -4.29 8.08
CA HIS A 45 1.64 -5.37 7.76
C HIS A 45 2.04 -6.74 8.33
N THR A 46 3.16 -6.84 9.05
CA THR A 46 3.66 -8.11 9.61
C THR A 46 2.66 -8.86 10.48
N THR A 47 1.77 -8.14 11.17
CA THR A 47 0.74 -8.72 12.05
C THR A 47 -0.56 -9.09 11.34
N ALA A 48 -0.73 -8.71 10.07
CA ALA A 48 -1.95 -8.94 9.32
C ALA A 48 -2.14 -10.40 8.87
N LEU A 49 -1.04 -11.15 8.74
CA LEU A 49 -1.04 -12.59 8.49
C LEU A 49 -0.04 -13.26 9.41
N SER A 50 -0.46 -14.34 10.07
CA SER A 50 0.38 -15.17 10.95
C SER A 50 0.39 -16.61 10.46
N GLY A 51 1.54 -17.28 10.55
CA GLY A 51 1.70 -18.66 10.10
C GLY A 51 2.32 -18.78 8.71
N ASP A 52 2.07 -19.92 8.06
CA ASP A 52 2.66 -20.24 6.76
C ASP A 52 2.22 -19.22 5.70
N GLY A 53 3.20 -18.70 4.94
CA GLY A 53 2.96 -17.70 3.89
C GLY A 53 3.14 -16.24 4.31
N GLN A 54 3.50 -15.96 5.58
CA GLN A 54 3.76 -14.58 6.04
C GLN A 54 4.82 -13.86 5.19
N LEU A 55 5.93 -14.54 4.84
CA LEU A 55 6.98 -13.96 3.99
C LEU A 55 6.46 -13.64 2.58
N THR A 56 5.67 -14.54 1.99
CA THR A 56 5.06 -14.32 0.67
C THR A 56 4.10 -13.14 0.72
N TYR A 57 3.27 -13.04 1.76
CA TYR A 57 2.38 -11.92 1.98
C TYR A 57 3.14 -10.60 2.10
N MET A 58 4.19 -10.54 2.93
CA MET A 58 5.04 -9.35 3.05
C MET A 58 5.68 -8.95 1.73
N ALA A 59 6.12 -9.92 0.93
CA ALA A 59 6.68 -9.65 -0.40
C ALA A 59 5.63 -9.05 -1.34
N VAL A 60 4.41 -9.59 -1.35
CA VAL A 60 3.29 -9.07 -2.14
C VAL A 60 2.93 -7.65 -1.71
N VAL A 61 2.82 -7.41 -0.41
CA VAL A 61 2.53 -6.08 0.17
C VAL A 61 3.64 -5.08 -0.19
N PHE A 62 4.90 -5.49 -0.14
CA PHE A 62 6.03 -4.65 -0.54
C PHE A 62 5.96 -4.29 -2.04
N VAL A 63 5.70 -5.27 -2.91
CA VAL A 63 5.57 -5.04 -4.36
C VAL A 63 4.40 -4.11 -4.67
N LEU A 64 3.24 -4.33 -4.05
CA LEU A 64 2.10 -3.42 -4.16
C LEU A 64 2.50 -2.00 -3.71
N ALA A 65 3.20 -1.88 -2.59
CA ALA A 65 3.62 -0.60 -2.06
C ALA A 65 4.57 0.16 -2.99
N LEU A 66 5.46 -0.55 -3.69
CA LEU A 66 6.33 0.02 -4.73
C LEU A 66 5.50 0.58 -5.89
N VAL A 67 4.49 -0.16 -6.36
CA VAL A 67 3.61 0.29 -7.46
C VAL A 67 2.83 1.54 -7.05
N LEU A 68 2.29 1.57 -5.83
CA LEU A 68 1.56 2.72 -5.30
C LEU A 68 2.49 3.93 -5.13
N GLY A 69 3.68 3.74 -4.57
CA GLY A 69 4.68 4.80 -4.42
C GLY A 69 5.17 5.36 -5.76
N ALA A 70 5.38 4.50 -6.76
CA ALA A 70 5.73 4.93 -8.12
C ALA A 70 4.58 5.69 -8.80
N THR A 71 3.34 5.24 -8.58
CA THR A 71 2.16 5.92 -9.13
C THR A 71 1.94 7.29 -8.49
N TYR A 72 2.19 7.42 -7.18
CA TYR A 72 2.18 8.71 -6.50
C TYR A 72 3.19 9.69 -7.11
N GLU A 73 4.41 9.24 -7.39
CA GLU A 73 5.44 10.06 -8.04
C GLU A 73 5.06 10.46 -9.47
N TYR A 74 4.44 9.56 -10.23
CA TYR A 74 4.08 9.81 -11.62
C TYR A 74 2.83 10.69 -11.75
N ALA A 75 1.83 10.46 -10.91
CA ALA A 75 0.55 11.16 -10.97
C ALA A 75 0.56 12.49 -10.19
N GLU A 76 1.56 12.70 -9.33
CA GLU A 76 1.71 13.88 -8.47
C GLU A 76 0.46 14.19 -7.61
N ASN A 77 -0.30 13.15 -7.25
CA ASN A 77 -1.49 13.26 -6.42
C ASN A 77 -1.75 11.99 -5.61
N LEU A 78 -2.46 12.12 -4.48
CA LEU A 78 -2.84 11.00 -3.61
C LEU A 78 -4.08 10.23 -4.09
N VAL A 79 -4.91 10.84 -4.94
CA VAL A 79 -6.18 10.24 -5.38
C VAL A 79 -5.92 9.00 -6.22
N THR A 80 -4.97 9.08 -7.15
CA THR A 80 -4.62 7.98 -8.07
C THR A 80 -4.14 6.72 -7.33
N PRO A 81 -3.10 6.79 -6.46
CA PRO A 81 -2.70 5.61 -5.69
C PRO A 81 -3.79 5.16 -4.71
N ALA A 82 -4.58 6.07 -4.12
CA ALA A 82 -5.67 5.69 -3.21
C ALA A 82 -6.77 4.87 -3.91
N VAL A 83 -7.14 5.25 -5.14
CA VAL A 83 -8.10 4.48 -5.94
C VAL A 83 -7.53 3.11 -6.30
N ILE A 84 -6.28 3.03 -6.76
CA ILE A 84 -5.63 1.75 -7.09
C ILE A 84 -5.59 0.84 -5.87
N HIS A 85 -5.16 1.37 -4.73
CA HIS A 85 -5.09 0.63 -3.47
C HIS A 85 -6.47 0.18 -3.01
N GLY A 86 -7.46 1.08 -3.01
CA GLY A 86 -8.83 0.76 -2.64
C GLY A 86 -9.43 -0.34 -3.51
N VAL A 87 -9.23 -0.28 -4.83
CA VAL A 87 -9.69 -1.31 -5.79
C VAL A 87 -8.99 -2.64 -5.54
N TYR A 88 -7.66 -2.65 -5.33
CA TYR A 88 -6.91 -3.86 -5.00
C TYR A 88 -7.49 -4.56 -3.76
N ASN A 89 -7.70 -3.81 -2.68
CA ASN A 89 -8.28 -4.35 -1.46
C ASN A 89 -9.72 -4.84 -1.66
N ALA A 90 -10.54 -4.10 -2.42
CA ALA A 90 -11.92 -4.52 -2.69
C ALA A 90 -11.99 -5.84 -3.46
N VAL A 91 -11.12 -6.03 -4.46
CA VAL A 91 -11.04 -7.29 -5.21
C VAL A 91 -10.57 -8.43 -4.30
N LEU A 92 -9.50 -8.23 -3.54
CA LEU A 92 -8.93 -9.24 -2.66
C LEU A 92 -9.93 -9.68 -1.59
N LEU A 93 -10.56 -8.72 -0.91
CA LEU A 93 -11.55 -9.01 0.13
C LEU A 93 -12.81 -9.66 -0.46
N SER A 94 -13.24 -9.27 -1.66
CA SER A 94 -14.39 -9.90 -2.33
C SER A 94 -14.10 -11.36 -2.69
N ALA A 95 -12.92 -11.64 -3.23
CA ALA A 95 -12.49 -13.01 -3.51
C ALA A 95 -12.40 -13.85 -2.23
N LEU A 96 -11.86 -13.29 -1.15
CA LEU A 96 -11.81 -13.97 0.15
C LEU A 96 -13.21 -14.24 0.70
N TYR A 97 -14.13 -13.27 0.62
CA TYR A 97 -15.51 -13.44 1.07
C TYR A 97 -16.23 -14.58 0.36
N LEU A 98 -16.04 -14.71 -0.96
CA LEU A 98 -16.59 -15.81 -1.76
C LEU A 98 -15.97 -17.18 -1.48
N GLN A 99 -14.76 -17.23 -0.90
CA GLN A 99 -14.12 -18.50 -0.52
C GLN A 99 -14.56 -18.99 0.86
N VAL A 100 -14.94 -18.07 1.75
CA VAL A 100 -15.28 -18.35 3.15
C VAL A 100 -16.80 -18.46 3.36
N THR A 101 -17.60 -18.13 2.34
CA THR A 101 -19.07 -18.26 2.32
C THR A 101 -19.48 -19.33 1.33
#